data_AF-A0A522SMF9-F1
#
_entry.id   AF-A0A522SMF9-F1
#
_cell.length_a   1.000
_cell.length_b   1.000
_cell.length_c   1.000
_cell.angle_alpha   90.00
_cell.angle_beta   90.00
_cell.angle_gamma   90.00
#
_symmetry.space_group_name_H-M   'P 1'
#
loop_
_entity.id
_entity.type
_entity.pdbx_description
1 polymer ?
#
loop_
_entity_poly.entity_id
_entity_poly.type
_entity_poly.pdbx_seq_one_letter_code
_entity_poly.pdbx_strand_id
1 'polypeptide(L)'
;MTPFSHAKDRNASMREGEVELESDLAERPADAHLFFIGRVRSPWTSRDDCPKNMNAARERGGAASVEIDGAFRPGLADLDAASHVIILTWLNFAPRNLIVQKPRNAPQPKGV
;
A
#
# COMPACT_ATOMS: atom_id res chain seq x y z
N MET A 1 -5.61 20.24 -9.21
CA MET A 1 -5.37 18.80 -9.03
C MET A 1 -3.98 18.51 -9.58
N THR A 2 -2.96 18.55 -8.74
CA THR A 2 -1.57 18.30 -9.18
C THR A 2 -1.49 16.84 -9.64
N PRO A 3 -0.94 16.55 -10.82
CA PRO A 3 -0.79 15.16 -11.26
C PRO A 3 0.08 14.41 -10.25
N PHE A 4 -0.37 13.22 -9.84
CA PHE A 4 0.46 12.27 -9.12
C PHE A 4 1.63 11.90 -10.04
N SER A 5 2.82 12.41 -9.72
CA SER A 5 4.07 12.06 -10.41
C SER A 5 4.23 10.54 -10.39
N HIS A 6 4.29 9.93 -11.57
CA HIS A 6 4.62 8.53 -11.71
C HIS A 6 6.05 8.29 -11.15
N ALA A 7 6.12 7.28 -10.29
CA ALA A 7 7.26 6.70 -9.57
C ALA A 7 8.68 7.03 -10.07
N LYS A 8 9.58 7.28 -9.10
CA LYS A 8 11.04 7.15 -9.30
C LYS A 8 11.71 6.16 -8.33
N ASP A 9 10.98 5.18 -7.81
CA ASP A 9 11.56 4.02 -7.11
C ASP A 9 11.14 2.72 -7.81
N ARG A 10 11.60 2.53 -9.05
CA ARG A 10 11.43 1.29 -9.82
C ARG A 10 12.56 0.28 -9.58
N ASN A 11 13.34 0.43 -8.51
CA ASN A 11 14.64 -0.23 -8.40
C ASN A 11 14.70 -1.28 -7.27
N ALA A 12 13.75 -2.21 -7.26
CA ALA A 12 13.95 -3.48 -6.58
C ALA A 12 14.39 -4.49 -7.66
N SER A 13 15.66 -4.90 -7.63
CA SER A 13 16.14 -5.96 -8.52
C SER A 13 15.35 -7.25 -8.25
N MET A 14 14.77 -7.84 -9.31
CA MET A 14 14.03 -9.10 -9.23
C MET A 14 14.90 -10.21 -8.62
N ARG A 15 14.33 -10.97 -7.69
CA ARG A 15 15.02 -12.08 -7.02
C ARG A 15 14.92 -13.36 -7.82
N GLU A 16 15.82 -14.30 -7.55
CA GLU A 16 15.75 -15.64 -8.14
C GLU A 16 14.41 -16.32 -7.82
N GLY A 17 13.76 -16.84 -8.85
CA GLY A 17 12.46 -17.53 -8.75
C GLY A 17 11.24 -16.59 -8.69
N GLU A 18 11.43 -15.28 -8.78
CA GLU A 18 10.34 -14.32 -8.98
C GLU A 18 9.88 -14.32 -10.44
N VAL A 19 8.58 -14.10 -10.67
CA VAL A 19 7.97 -14.09 -12.01
C VAL A 19 7.08 -12.87 -12.15
N GLU A 20 7.31 -12.08 -13.20
CA GLU A 20 6.44 -10.98 -13.60
C GLU A 20 5.42 -11.43 -14.66
N LEU A 21 4.29 -10.73 -14.75
CA LEU A 21 3.37 -10.83 -15.87
C LEU A 21 4.09 -10.43 -17.16
N GLU A 22 3.81 -11.17 -18.24
CA GLU A 22 4.40 -10.90 -19.55
C GLU A 22 3.92 -9.57 -20.16
N SER A 23 2.73 -9.11 -19.77
CA SER A 23 2.11 -7.90 -20.30
C SER A 23 2.07 -6.79 -19.26
N ASP A 24 2.32 -5.55 -19.70
CA ASP A 24 2.16 -4.38 -18.85
C ASP A 24 0.67 -4.06 -18.68
N LEU A 25 0.19 -4.18 -17.44
CA LEU A 25 -1.19 -3.85 -17.09
C LEU A 25 -1.52 -2.37 -17.34
N ALA A 26 -0.54 -1.48 -17.40
CA ALA A 26 -0.74 -0.07 -17.71
C ALA A 26 -1.16 0.17 -19.17
N GLU A 27 -0.87 -0.76 -20.08
CA GLU A 27 -1.29 -0.68 -21.49
C GLU A 27 -2.76 -1.06 -21.68
N ARG A 28 -3.38 -1.68 -20.68
CA ARG A 28 -4.78 -2.08 -20.72
C ARG A 28 -5.67 -0.98 -20.13
N PRO A 29 -6.84 -0.71 -20.75
CA PRO A 29 -7.86 0.11 -20.12
C PRO A 29 -8.25 -0.47 -18.75
N ALA A 30 -8.39 0.39 -17.75
CA ALA A 30 -8.86 -0.04 -16.44
C ALA A 30 -10.36 -0.38 -16.50
N ASP A 31 -10.74 -1.50 -15.88
CA ASP A 31 -12.15 -1.89 -15.75
C ASP A 31 -12.93 -0.98 -14.76
N ALA A 32 -12.21 -0.35 -13.83
CA ALA A 32 -12.76 0.56 -12.82
C ALA A 32 -11.71 1.56 -12.31
N HIS A 33 -12.19 2.63 -11.68
CA HIS A 33 -11.35 3.65 -11.06
C HIS A 33 -11.63 3.76 -9.56
N LEU A 34 -10.59 4.10 -8.80
CA LEU A 34 -10.68 4.43 -7.39
C LEU A 34 -10.43 5.91 -7.18
N PHE A 35 -11.23 6.51 -6.31
CA PHE A 35 -10.98 7.86 -5.79
C PHE A 35 -10.42 7.73 -4.38
N PHE A 36 -9.30 8.39 -4.12
CA PHE A 36 -8.76 8.47 -2.77
C PHE A 36 -9.58 9.47 -1.96
N ILE A 37 -10.05 9.03 -0.78
CA ILE A 37 -10.90 9.82 0.11
C ILE A 37 -10.11 10.50 1.24
N GLY A 38 -8.79 10.38 1.21
CA GLY A 38 -7.90 10.76 2.30
C GLY A 38 -6.49 10.23 2.14
N ARG A 39 -5.70 10.34 3.20
CA ARG A 39 -4.29 9.93 3.25
C ARG A 39 -3.92 9.31 4.60
N VAL A 40 -3.04 8.32 4.57
CA VAL A 40 -2.37 7.79 5.76
C VAL A 40 -1.14 8.64 6.06
N ARG A 41 -0.98 9.07 7.31
CA ARG A 41 0.24 9.69 7.83
C ARG A 41 0.88 8.73 8.81
N SER A 42 2.17 8.47 8.62
CA SER A 42 2.96 7.64 9.52
C SER A 42 4.36 8.24 9.65
N PRO A 43 5.11 7.87 10.71
CA PRO A 43 6.51 8.25 10.83
C PRO A 43 7.43 7.45 9.88
N TRP A 44 6.91 6.42 9.20
CA TRP A 44 7.72 5.54 8.34
C TRP A 44 7.72 6.09 6.91
N THR A 45 8.81 6.76 6.55
CA THR A 45 8.94 7.47 5.27
C THR A 45 9.65 6.63 4.19
N SER A 46 10.28 5.52 4.55
CA SER A 46 10.87 4.56 3.62
C SER A 46 10.25 3.18 3.77
N ARG A 47 10.30 2.38 2.70
CA ARG A 47 9.77 1.01 2.70
C ARG A 47 10.55 0.10 3.66
N ASP A 48 11.85 0.32 3.80
CA ASP A 48 12.71 -0.51 4.65
C ASP A 48 12.53 -0.18 6.14
N ASP A 49 12.07 1.04 6.46
CA ASP A 49 11.72 1.47 7.83
C ASP A 49 10.33 1.04 8.26
N CYS A 50 9.46 0.69 7.31
CA CYS A 50 8.07 0.31 7.59
C CYS A 50 8.01 -1.02 8.36
N PRO A 51 7.29 -1.08 9.50
CA PRO A 51 7.18 -2.30 10.28
C PRO A 51 6.46 -3.39 9.50
N LYS A 52 6.98 -4.63 9.58
CA LYS A 52 6.42 -5.78 8.85
C LYS A 52 5.06 -6.24 9.35
N ASN A 53 4.68 -5.84 10.56
CA ASN A 53 3.39 -6.16 11.19
C ASN A 53 3.06 -5.16 12.31
N MET A 54 1.84 -5.26 12.82
CA MET A 54 1.32 -4.35 13.86
C MET A 54 2.06 -4.46 15.20
N ASN A 55 2.58 -5.64 15.55
CA ASN A 55 3.35 -5.82 16.79
C ASN A 55 4.66 -5.04 16.73
N ALA A 56 5.43 -5.19 15.65
CA ALA A 56 6.64 -4.43 15.42
C ALA A 56 6.38 -2.91 15.32
N ALA A 57 5.23 -2.51 14.80
CA ALA A 57 4.81 -1.11 14.78
C ALA A 57 4.60 -0.56 16.20
N ARG A 58 3.88 -1.31 17.05
CA ARG A 58 3.61 -0.94 18.45
C ARG A 58 4.87 -0.86 19.29
N GLU A 59 5.78 -1.82 19.14
CA GLU A 59 7.08 -1.85 19.85
C GLU A 59 7.96 -0.65 19.50
N ARG A 60 7.96 -0.23 18.23
CA ARG A 60 8.75 0.93 17.76
C ARG A 60 8.17 2.27 18.24
N GLY A 61 6.90 2.29 18.63
CA GLY A 61 6.19 3.53 18.95
C GLY A 61 5.97 4.43 17.71
N GLY A 62 5.35 5.58 17.95
CA GLY A 62 4.94 6.51 16.91
C GLY A 62 3.47 6.31 16.52
N ALA A 63 2.70 7.40 16.55
CA ALA A 63 1.31 7.39 16.13
C ALA A 63 1.21 7.56 14.61
N ALA A 64 0.37 6.75 13.97
CA ALA A 64 -0.09 6.97 12.61
C ALA A 64 -1.52 7.53 12.66
N SER A 65 -1.90 8.30 11.65
CA SER A 65 -3.26 8.85 11.51
C SER A 65 -3.79 8.64 10.09
N VAL A 66 -5.12 8.62 9.98
CA VAL A 66 -5.82 8.66 8.68
C VAL A 66 -6.51 10.00 8.56
N GLU A 67 -6.07 10.81 7.61
CA GLU A 67 -6.68 12.10 7.29
C GLU A 67 -7.75 11.89 6.23
N ILE A 68 -9.03 12.12 6.56
CA ILE A 68 -10.14 12.06 5.60
C ILE A 68 -10.39 13.45 5.01
N ASP A 69 -10.48 13.51 3.68
CA ASP A 69 -10.71 14.74 2.93
C ASP A 69 -12.13 15.29 3.22
N GLY A 70 -12.25 16.62 3.21
CA GLY A 70 -13.43 17.32 3.75
C GLY A 70 -14.78 16.85 3.18
N ALA A 71 -14.83 16.57 1.87
CA ALA A 71 -16.05 16.13 1.19
C ALA A 71 -16.59 14.77 1.69
N PHE A 72 -15.74 13.92 2.28
CA PHE A 72 -16.11 12.58 2.72
C PHE A 72 -16.41 12.51 4.23
N ARG A 73 -16.07 13.55 5.00
CA ARG A 73 -16.23 13.56 6.47
C ARG A 73 -17.66 13.37 6.97
N PRO A 74 -18.73 13.86 6.30
CA PRO A 74 -20.09 13.55 6.72
C PRO A 74 -20.40 12.05 6.76
N GLY A 75 -19.70 11.24 5.96
CA GLY A 75 -19.82 9.77 5.99
C GLY A 75 -19.18 9.10 7.21
N LEU A 76 -18.55 9.86 8.11
CA LEU A 76 -17.97 9.38 9.36
C LEU A 76 -18.90 9.58 10.57
N ALA A 77 -20.16 9.97 10.35
CA ALA A 77 -21.15 10.09 11.42
C ALA A 77 -21.19 8.80 12.25
N ASP A 78 -21.24 8.94 13.57
CA ASP A 78 -21.30 7.87 14.57
C ASP A 78 -20.11 6.88 14.57
N LEU A 79 -19.01 7.21 13.89
CA LEU A 79 -17.80 6.37 13.87
C LEU A 79 -17.17 6.20 15.27
N ASP A 80 -17.36 7.18 16.15
CA ASP A 80 -16.89 7.16 17.53
C ASP A 80 -17.55 6.08 18.40
N ALA A 81 -18.72 5.56 17.99
CA ALA A 81 -19.35 4.42 18.62
C ALA A 81 -18.60 3.10 18.35
N ALA A 82 -17.71 3.05 17.35
CA ALA A 82 -16.92 1.87 17.03
C ALA A 82 -15.58 1.87 17.77
N SER A 83 -15.25 0.75 18.43
CA SER A 83 -13.93 0.56 19.04
C SER A 83 -12.83 0.23 18.03
N HIS A 84 -13.20 -0.23 16.83
CA HIS A 84 -12.28 -0.68 15.79
C HIS A 84 -12.81 -0.31 14.41
N VAL A 85 -11.89 -0.05 13.49
CA VAL A 85 -12.19 0.26 12.09
C VAL A 85 -11.31 -0.58 11.15
N ILE A 86 -11.84 -0.88 9.97
CA ILE A 86 -11.07 -1.48 8.89
C ILE A 86 -10.66 -0.37 7.94
N ILE A 87 -9.35 -0.24 7.69
CA ILE A 87 -8.80 0.73 6.76
C ILE A 87 -8.34 -0.02 5.51
N LEU A 88 -8.97 0.29 4.38
CA LEU A 88 -8.50 -0.15 3.07
C LEU A 88 -7.65 0.97 2.46
N THR A 89 -6.39 0.66 2.15
CA THR A 89 -5.42 1.63 1.63
C THR A 89 -4.83 1.15 0.32
N TRP A 90 -4.40 2.11 -0.51
CA TRP A 90 -3.71 1.80 -1.75
C TRP A 90 -2.19 1.85 -1.55
N LEU A 91 -1.52 0.71 -1.74
CA LEU A 91 -0.06 0.62 -1.68
C LEU A 91 0.55 1.14 -2.98
N ASN A 92 0.62 2.46 -3.13
CA ASN A 92 0.97 3.15 -4.37
C ASN A 92 2.38 2.84 -4.92
N PHE A 93 3.27 2.31 -4.10
CA PHE A 93 4.63 1.88 -4.51
C PHE A 93 4.76 0.36 -4.70
N ALA A 94 3.70 -0.43 -4.47
CA ALA A 94 3.75 -1.86 -4.66
C ALA A 94 3.76 -2.21 -6.17
N PRO A 95 4.70 -3.04 -6.65
CA PRO A 95 4.65 -3.55 -8.02
C PRO A 95 3.38 -4.40 -8.20
N ARG A 96 2.70 -4.20 -9.33
CA ARG A 96 1.42 -4.88 -9.66
C ARG A 96 1.57 -5.94 -10.75
N ASN A 97 2.78 -6.10 -11.28
CA ASN A 97 3.13 -7.06 -12.32
C ASN A 97 3.75 -8.35 -11.74
N LEU A 98 4.16 -8.38 -10.47
CA LEU A 98 4.81 -9.56 -9.88
C LEU A 98 3.76 -10.62 -9.48
N ILE A 99 3.78 -11.80 -10.12
CA ILE A 99 2.79 -12.87 -9.92
C ILE A 99 3.33 -14.06 -9.10
N VAL A 100 4.66 -14.22 -9.04
CA VAL A 100 5.36 -15.10 -8.09
C VAL A 100 6.38 -14.29 -7.33
N GLN A 101 6.33 -14.35 -5.99
CA GLN A 101 7.25 -13.64 -5.11
C GLN A 101 8.19 -14.59 -4.37
N LYS A 102 9.41 -14.13 -4.08
CA LYS A 102 10.36 -14.81 -3.19
C LYS A 102 10.65 -13.91 -1.99
N PRO A 103 9.82 -13.96 -0.92
CA PRO A 103 10.14 -13.25 0.32
C PRO A 103 11.51 -13.71 0.83
N ARG A 104 12.32 -12.77 1.37
CA ARG A 104 13.72 -13.05 1.77
C ARG A 104 13.89 -14.27 2.68
N ASN A 105 12.91 -14.55 3.52
CA ASN A 105 12.97 -15.64 4.51
C ASN A 105 12.16 -16.88 4.09
N ALA A 106 11.62 -16.92 2.87
CA ALA A 106 10.82 -18.06 2.40
C ALA A 106 11.71 -19.13 1.76
N PRO A 107 11.54 -20.43 2.08
CA PRO A 107 12.35 -21.50 1.52
C PRO A 107 12.12 -21.70 0.02
N GLN A 108 10.90 -21.42 -0.46
CA GLN A 108 10.52 -21.52 -1.88
C GLN A 108 9.73 -20.28 -2.32
N PRO A 109 9.78 -19.90 -3.62
CA PRO A 109 8.88 -18.89 -4.18
C PRO A 109 7.41 -19.31 -4.01
N LYS A 110 6.50 -18.33 -3.96
CA LYS A 110 5.06 -18.56 -3.79
C LYS A 110 4.27 -17.59 -4.67
N GLY A 111 3.06 -18.00 -5.04
CA GLY A 111 2.06 -17.07 -5.59
C GLY A 111 1.78 -15.92 -4.61
N VAL A 112 1.30 -14.80 -5.16
CA VAL A 112 0.96 -13.59 -4.39
C VAL A 112 -0.10 -13.79 -3.32
#